data_AF-A0A7M2XFT7-F1
#
_entry.id   AF-A0A7M2XFT7-F1
#
_cell.length_a   1.000
_cell.length_b   1.000
_cell.length_c   1.000
_cell.angle_alpha   90.00
_cell.angle_beta   90.00
_cell.angle_gamma   90.00
#
_symmetry.space_group_name_H-M   'P 1'
#
loop_
_entity.id
_entity.type
_entity.pdbx_description
1 polymer ?
#
loop_
_entity_poly.entity_id
_entity_poly.type
_entity_poly.pdbx_seq_one_letter_code
_entity_poly.pdbx_strand_id
1 'polypeptide(L)'
;MPRFYAGIGARATPPEILSLMTRAAFALTKRGYVLRSGHAIGADSAFERGAGRDAQIFLPAAGWRGSASKFHPETLGAEIWGRARIIAAAHHPAFAGLSAFVQALHTRNVFQVLGATLDSPAEFVLCWTADGEASGGTGQALRIAATHGVPVFNLHRLRTRAHVERHLVL
;
A
#
# COMPACT_ATOMS: atom_id res chain seq x y z
N MET A 1 -5.83 -6.52 19.12
CA MET A 1 -4.70 -6.14 18.24
C MET A 1 -5.21 -5.18 17.17
N PRO A 2 -4.41 -4.18 16.74
CA PRO A 2 -4.82 -3.26 15.68
C PRO A 2 -5.07 -4.03 14.37
N ARG A 3 -6.10 -3.63 13.63
CA ARG A 3 -6.46 -4.18 12.32
C ARG A 3 -5.81 -3.35 11.23
N PHE A 4 -5.16 -3.97 10.25
CA PHE A 4 -4.42 -3.25 9.22
C PHE A 4 -5.06 -3.46 7.84
N TYR A 5 -5.05 -2.42 7.02
CA TYR A 5 -5.33 -2.53 5.59
C TYR A 5 -4.25 -1.82 4.79
N ALA A 6 -3.97 -2.30 3.59
CA ALA A 6 -3.09 -1.61 2.65
C ALA A 6 -3.92 -0.69 1.75
N GLY A 7 -3.70 0.61 1.83
CA GLY A 7 -4.29 1.61 0.94
C GLY A 7 -3.24 2.11 -0.04
N ILE A 8 -3.29 1.62 -1.28
CA ILE A 8 -2.24 1.85 -2.29
C ILE A 8 -2.85 2.06 -3.68
N GLY A 9 -2.09 2.57 -4.64
CA GLY A 9 -2.60 2.59 -6.02
C GLY A 9 -1.72 3.33 -7.00
N ALA A 10 -2.18 3.39 -8.25
CA ALA A 10 -1.43 4.06 -9.30
C ALA A 10 -1.38 5.58 -9.08
N ARG A 11 -0.28 6.20 -9.52
CA ARG A 11 -0.10 7.66 -9.44
C ARG A 11 -1.13 8.44 -10.26
N ALA A 12 -1.61 7.83 -11.35
CA ALA A 12 -2.61 8.40 -12.27
C ALA A 12 -4.06 8.07 -11.86
N THR A 13 -4.31 7.75 -10.59
CA THR A 13 -5.67 7.46 -10.10
C THR A 13 -6.59 8.68 -10.33
N PRO A 14 -7.78 8.50 -10.93
CA PRO A 14 -8.68 9.60 -11.26
C PRO A 14 -9.15 10.39 -10.03
N PRO A 15 -9.40 11.71 -10.14
CA PRO A 15 -9.78 12.57 -9.01
C PRO A 15 -10.96 12.07 -8.17
N GLU A 16 -12.01 11.54 -8.82
CA GLU A 16 -13.18 10.98 -8.17
C GLU A 16 -12.84 9.74 -7.33
N ILE A 17 -11.88 8.94 -7.80
CA ILE A 17 -11.38 7.77 -7.06
C ILE A 17 -10.47 8.19 -5.90
N LEU A 18 -9.65 9.22 -6.09
CA LEU A 18 -8.87 9.80 -4.99
C LEU A 18 -9.78 10.33 -3.86
N SER A 19 -10.88 10.99 -4.23
CA SER A 19 -11.90 11.44 -3.27
C SER A 19 -12.53 10.26 -2.52
N LEU A 20 -12.88 9.20 -3.25
CA LEU A 20 -13.40 7.96 -2.67
C LEU A 20 -12.40 7.29 -1.72
N MET A 21 -11.12 7.19 -2.11
CA MET A 21 -10.05 6.62 -1.27
C MET A 21 -9.88 7.40 0.04
N THR A 22 -9.94 8.73 -0.03
CA THR A 22 -9.84 9.61 1.16
C THR A 22 -11.00 9.34 2.13
N ARG A 23 -12.24 9.28 1.61
CA ARG A 23 -13.43 8.96 2.41
C ARG A 23 -13.38 7.55 2.99
N ALA A 24 -12.91 6.57 2.22
CA ALA A 24 -12.73 5.19 2.67
C ALA A 24 -11.71 5.10 3.81
N ALA A 25 -10.56 5.78 3.69
CA ALA A 25 -9.55 5.81 4.74
C ALA A 25 -10.09 6.39 6.04
N PHE A 26 -10.88 7.46 5.96
CA PHE A 26 -11.54 8.07 7.12
C PHE A 26 -12.52 7.10 7.78
N ALA A 27 -13.41 6.50 6.98
CA ALA A 27 -14.41 5.54 7.44
C ALA A 27 -13.77 4.29 8.08
N LEU A 28 -12.64 3.81 7.55
CA LEU A 28 -11.86 2.70 8.09
C LEU A 28 -11.16 3.08 9.40
N THR A 29 -10.58 4.28 9.48
CA THR A 29 -9.99 4.80 10.72
C THR A 29 -11.02 4.86 11.85
N LYS A 30 -12.24 5.34 11.57
CA LYS A 30 -13.35 5.35 12.55
C LYS A 30 -13.77 3.95 13.00
N ARG A 31 -13.53 2.93 12.18
CA ARG A 31 -13.76 1.52 12.51
C ARG A 31 -12.55 0.86 13.18
N GLY A 32 -11.50 1.61 13.50
CA GLY A 32 -10.30 1.08 14.20
C GLY A 32 -9.31 0.35 13.29
N TYR A 33 -9.37 0.57 11.97
CA TYR A 33 -8.31 0.12 11.07
C TYR A 33 -7.17 1.13 11.00
N VAL A 34 -5.95 0.63 10.87
CA VAL A 34 -4.72 1.39 10.65
C VAL A 34 -4.28 1.23 9.19
N LEU A 35 -4.06 2.35 8.52
CA LEU A 35 -3.56 2.37 7.14
C LEU A 35 -2.11 1.91 7.08
N ARG A 36 -1.78 1.10 6.07
CA ARG A 36 -0.43 0.93 5.54
C ARG A 36 -0.35 1.47 4.12
N SER A 37 0.60 2.36 3.84
CA SER A 37 0.79 2.96 2.50
C SER A 37 2.26 3.27 2.22
N GLY A 38 2.55 3.91 1.08
CA GLY A 38 3.91 4.08 0.54
C GLY A 38 4.34 5.50 0.24
N HIS A 39 3.52 6.52 0.52
CA HIS A 39 3.83 7.93 0.24
C HIS A 39 4.06 8.27 -1.23
N ALA A 40 3.53 7.48 -2.16
CA ALA A 40 3.49 7.88 -3.56
C ALA A 40 2.49 9.02 -3.78
N ILE A 41 2.70 9.79 -4.86
CA ILE A 41 1.65 10.72 -5.33
C ILE A 41 0.43 9.92 -5.83
N GLY A 42 -0.75 10.55 -5.83
CA GLY A 42 -1.99 9.90 -6.25
C GLY A 42 -2.65 9.11 -5.12
N ALA A 43 -2.85 7.81 -5.33
CA ALA A 43 -3.63 6.97 -4.42
C ALA A 43 -3.10 6.94 -2.99
N ASP A 44 -1.80 6.69 -2.80
CA ASP A 44 -1.20 6.64 -1.46
C ASP A 44 -1.46 7.95 -0.68
N SER A 45 -1.22 9.11 -1.30
CA SER A 45 -1.49 10.39 -0.66
C SER A 45 -2.97 10.63 -0.37
N ALA A 46 -3.89 10.08 -1.15
CA ALA A 46 -5.33 10.12 -0.87
C ALA A 46 -5.72 9.29 0.35
N PHE A 47 -5.20 8.06 0.46
CA PHE A 47 -5.40 7.26 1.66
C PHE A 47 -4.80 7.94 2.90
N GLU A 48 -3.59 8.48 2.79
CA GLU A 48 -2.91 9.19 3.88
C GLU A 48 -3.72 10.39 4.39
N ARG A 49 -4.32 11.19 3.50
CA ARG A 49 -5.18 12.33 3.89
C ARG A 49 -6.39 11.93 4.72
N GLY A 50 -6.96 10.75 4.47
CA GLY A 50 -8.12 10.27 5.21
C GLY A 50 -7.77 9.44 6.44
N ALA A 51 -6.53 8.99 6.57
CA ALA A 51 -6.11 8.11 7.66
C ALA A 51 -5.77 8.88 8.94
N GLY A 52 -5.79 8.16 10.07
CA GLY A 52 -5.34 8.69 11.35
C GLY A 52 -3.81 8.78 11.47
N ARG A 53 -3.35 9.45 12.54
CA ARG A 53 -1.93 9.63 12.92
C ARG A 53 -1.14 8.32 13.08
N ASP A 54 -1.83 7.21 13.30
CA ASP A 54 -1.22 5.90 13.52
C ASP A 54 -0.90 5.16 12.22
N ALA A 55 -1.19 5.75 11.05
CA ALA A 55 -0.87 5.18 9.76
C ALA A 55 0.63 4.82 9.63
N GLN A 56 0.91 3.66 9.06
CA GLN A 56 2.26 3.18 8.80
C GLN A 56 2.64 3.46 7.34
N ILE A 57 3.47 4.47 7.14
CA ILE A 57 3.83 4.95 5.80
C ILE A 57 5.24 4.49 5.46
N PHE A 58 5.37 3.43 4.66
CA PHE A 58 6.64 2.80 4.35
C PHE A 58 7.36 3.52 3.21
N LEU A 59 8.60 3.94 3.45
CA LEU A 59 9.39 4.75 2.52
C LEU A 59 10.54 3.92 1.92
N PRO A 60 11.02 4.27 0.70
CA PRO A 60 12.21 3.65 0.12
C PRO A 60 13.52 4.13 0.76
N ALA A 61 13.48 5.30 1.40
CA ALA A 61 14.61 6.01 1.99
C ALA A 61 14.07 7.04 3.01
N ALA A 62 14.90 7.47 3.94
CA ALA A 62 14.57 8.52 4.90
C ALA A 62 14.15 9.81 4.18
N GLY A 63 13.12 10.49 4.68
CA GLY A 63 12.69 11.79 4.14
C GLY A 63 12.13 11.75 2.72
N TRP A 64 11.82 10.57 2.17
CA TRP A 64 11.38 10.47 0.77
C TRP A 64 10.15 11.34 0.50
N ARG A 65 10.27 12.26 -0.46
CA ARG A 65 9.26 13.28 -0.80
C ARG A 65 8.83 14.18 0.38
N GLY A 66 9.71 14.40 1.35
CA GLY A 66 9.44 15.23 2.51
C GLY A 66 8.63 14.53 3.61
N SER A 67 8.41 13.22 3.51
CA SER A 67 7.73 12.47 4.56
C SER A 67 8.55 12.40 5.85
N ALA A 68 7.91 12.66 6.99
CA ALA A 68 8.49 12.47 8.32
C ALA A 68 8.30 11.05 8.87
N SER A 69 7.82 10.10 8.06
CA SER A 69 7.60 8.72 8.52
C SER A 69 8.91 8.05 8.91
N LYS A 70 8.90 7.36 10.05
CA LYS A 70 10.00 6.54 10.55
C LYS A 70 10.12 5.17 9.90
N PHE A 71 9.18 4.76 9.04
CA PHE A 71 9.19 3.43 8.43
C PHE A 71 10.02 3.43 7.14
N HIS A 72 11.35 3.48 7.28
CA HIS A 72 12.32 3.47 6.18
C HIS A 72 13.48 2.50 6.48
N PRO A 73 14.37 2.19 5.51
CA PRO A 73 15.36 1.11 5.67
C PRO A 73 16.23 1.23 6.93
N GLU A 74 16.71 2.43 7.25
CA GLU A 74 17.59 2.67 8.39
C GLU A 74 16.92 2.33 9.74
N THR A 75 15.64 2.67 9.92
CA THR A 75 14.91 2.41 11.16
C THR A 75 14.30 1.00 11.20
N LEU A 76 13.92 0.44 10.05
CA LEU A 76 13.44 -0.94 9.96
C LEU A 76 14.56 -1.97 10.18
N GLY A 77 15.81 -1.59 9.90
CA GLY A 77 16.98 -2.43 10.06
C GLY A 77 17.31 -3.23 8.79
N ALA A 78 18.61 -3.43 8.57
CA ALA A 78 19.14 -4.06 7.35
C ALA A 78 18.66 -5.50 7.15
N GLU A 79 18.48 -6.27 8.24
CA GLU A 79 18.02 -7.66 8.18
C GLU A 79 16.58 -7.76 7.66
N ILE A 80 15.66 -7.03 8.30
CA ILE A 80 14.24 -7.00 7.90
C ILE A 80 14.09 -6.41 6.50
N TRP A 81 14.83 -5.36 6.17
CA TRP A 81 14.86 -4.81 4.81
C TRP A 81 15.38 -5.81 3.77
N GLY A 82 16.41 -6.60 4.12
CA GLY A 82 16.95 -7.66 3.28
C GLY A 82 15.94 -8.76 3.00
N ARG A 83 15.21 -9.21 4.03
CA ARG A 83 14.10 -10.19 3.89
C ARG A 83 12.99 -9.64 3.00
N ALA A 84 12.60 -8.39 3.20
CA ALA A 84 11.62 -7.74 2.34
C ALA A 84 12.11 -7.64 0.89
N ARG A 85 13.38 -7.33 0.66
CA ARG A 85 13.97 -7.28 -0.69
C ARG A 85 13.92 -8.63 -1.39
N ILE A 86 14.15 -9.74 -0.66
CA ILE A 86 14.01 -11.10 -1.21
C ILE A 86 12.57 -11.36 -1.64
N ILE A 87 11.58 -11.03 -0.80
CA ILE A 87 10.16 -11.17 -1.13
C ILE A 87 9.81 -10.33 -2.36
N ALA A 88 10.28 -9.08 -2.41
CA ALA A 88 10.06 -8.20 -3.57
C ALA A 88 10.65 -8.79 -4.85
N ALA A 89 11.87 -9.32 -4.80
CA ALA A 89 12.53 -9.94 -5.94
C ALA A 89 11.77 -11.17 -6.46
N ALA A 90 11.26 -12.02 -5.57
CA ALA A 90 10.47 -13.20 -5.93
C ALA A 90 9.14 -12.85 -6.63
N HIS A 91 8.59 -11.66 -6.40
CA HIS A 91 7.29 -11.23 -6.92
C HIS A 91 7.39 -10.18 -8.03
N HIS A 92 8.60 -9.82 -8.50
CA HIS A 92 8.80 -8.86 -9.57
C HIS A 92 9.45 -9.53 -10.79
N PRO A 93 8.90 -9.38 -12.01
CA PRO A 93 9.34 -10.15 -13.19
C PRO A 93 10.80 -9.93 -13.59
N ALA A 94 11.35 -8.74 -13.33
CA ALA A 94 12.72 -8.38 -13.72
C ALA A 94 13.46 -7.59 -12.62
N PHE A 95 13.35 -8.01 -11.36
CA PHE A 95 13.85 -7.23 -10.20
C PHE A 95 15.33 -6.86 -10.29
N ALA A 96 16.18 -7.82 -10.68
CA ALA A 96 17.63 -7.65 -10.71
C ALA A 96 18.09 -6.58 -11.71
N GLY A 97 17.31 -6.34 -12.77
CA GLY A 97 17.62 -5.31 -13.77
C GLY A 97 17.18 -3.89 -13.38
N LEU A 98 16.49 -3.73 -12.24
CA LEU A 98 16.04 -2.41 -11.77
C LEU A 98 17.17 -1.66 -11.07
N SER A 99 17.16 -0.33 -11.15
CA SER A 99 18.07 0.50 -10.36
C SER A 99 17.85 0.30 -8.86
N ALA A 100 18.87 0.56 -8.04
CA ALA A 100 18.79 0.37 -6.58
C ALA A 100 17.61 1.12 -5.95
N PHE A 101 17.35 2.35 -6.40
CA PHE A 101 16.21 3.12 -5.93
C PHE A 101 14.86 2.49 -6.34
N VAL A 102 14.74 1.99 -7.56
CA VAL A 102 13.51 1.31 -8.02
C VAL A 102 13.33 -0.04 -7.31
N GLN A 103 14.41 -0.77 -7.02
CA GLN A 103 14.34 -1.93 -6.13
C GLN A 103 13.81 -1.53 -4.76
N ALA A 104 14.31 -0.45 -4.15
CA ALA A 104 13.76 0.08 -2.90
C ALA A 104 12.29 0.53 -3.05
N LEU A 105 11.89 1.00 -4.24
CA LEU A 105 10.49 1.31 -4.54
C LEU A 105 9.58 0.07 -4.46
N HIS A 106 10.09 -1.10 -4.83
CA HIS A 106 9.35 -2.36 -4.76
C HIS A 106 9.52 -3.07 -3.42
N THR A 107 10.68 -2.96 -2.78
CA THR A 107 10.94 -3.52 -1.45
C THR A 107 9.97 -2.95 -0.43
N ARG A 108 9.74 -1.62 -0.41
CA ARG A 108 8.80 -1.06 0.57
C ARG A 108 7.36 -1.58 0.40
N ASN A 109 6.96 -2.00 -0.80
CA ASN A 109 5.60 -2.49 -1.07
C ASN A 109 5.30 -3.78 -0.31
N VAL A 110 6.34 -4.55 0.01
CA VAL A 110 6.23 -5.76 0.84
C VAL A 110 5.69 -5.39 2.21
N PHE A 111 6.21 -4.34 2.83
CA PHE A 111 5.77 -3.89 4.16
C PHE A 111 4.35 -3.32 4.16
N GLN A 112 3.88 -2.74 3.04
CA GLN A 112 2.50 -2.29 2.92
C GLN A 112 1.53 -3.47 3.12
N VAL A 113 1.89 -4.64 2.58
CA VAL A 113 1.07 -5.85 2.64
C VAL A 113 1.35 -6.66 3.91
N LEU A 114 2.61 -6.86 4.30
CA LEU A 114 3.02 -7.81 5.36
C LEU A 114 3.38 -7.16 6.69
N GLY A 115 3.38 -5.82 6.76
CA GLY A 115 3.74 -5.06 7.95
C GLY A 115 5.24 -4.99 8.20
N ALA A 116 5.63 -4.21 9.23
CA ALA A 116 7.03 -3.94 9.59
C ALA A 116 7.85 -5.19 9.94
N THR A 117 7.21 -6.25 10.42
CA THR A 117 7.82 -7.53 10.83
C THR A 117 7.72 -8.62 9.76
N LEU A 118 7.03 -8.35 8.65
CA LEU A 118 6.79 -9.28 7.53
C LEU A 118 5.91 -10.51 7.85
N ASP A 119 5.35 -10.59 9.04
CA ASP A 119 4.51 -11.70 9.53
C ASP A 119 3.11 -11.24 10.00
N SER A 120 2.78 -9.97 9.76
CA SER A 120 1.50 -9.36 10.13
C SER A 120 0.81 -8.88 8.85
N PRO A 121 0.24 -9.78 8.03
CA PRO A 121 -0.44 -9.39 6.81
C PRO A 121 -1.60 -8.41 7.09
N ALA A 122 -1.80 -7.48 6.17
CA ALA A 122 -3.00 -6.65 6.13
C ALA A 122 -4.24 -7.55 5.92
N GLU A 123 -5.38 -7.18 6.51
CA GLU A 123 -6.63 -7.92 6.34
C GLU A 123 -7.17 -7.82 4.91
N PHE A 124 -6.85 -6.73 4.22
CA PHE A 124 -7.14 -6.54 2.80
C PHE A 124 -6.28 -5.43 2.20
N VAL A 125 -6.21 -5.43 0.87
CA VAL A 125 -5.71 -4.33 0.05
C VAL A 125 -6.89 -3.58 -0.56
N LEU A 126 -6.96 -2.26 -0.38
CA LEU A 126 -7.87 -1.39 -1.10
C LEU A 126 -7.05 -0.53 -2.07
N CYS A 127 -7.33 -0.65 -3.37
CA CYS A 127 -6.48 -0.03 -4.38
C CYS A 127 -7.21 0.45 -5.63
N TRP A 128 -6.47 1.10 -6.51
CA TRP A 128 -6.86 1.33 -7.90
C TRP A 128 -5.66 1.12 -8.83
N THR A 129 -5.90 0.40 -9.92
CA THR A 129 -4.99 0.29 -11.08
C THR A 129 -5.75 0.65 -12.35
N ALA A 130 -5.04 1.11 -13.38
CA ALA A 130 -5.67 1.61 -14.60
C ALA A 130 -6.46 0.54 -15.37
N ASP A 131 -6.06 -0.72 -15.25
CA ASP A 131 -6.65 -1.89 -15.90
C ASP A 131 -7.46 -2.78 -14.94
N GLY A 132 -7.51 -2.45 -13.65
CA GLY A 132 -8.13 -3.31 -12.64
C GLY A 132 -7.34 -4.56 -12.28
N GLU A 133 -6.14 -4.72 -12.82
CA GLU A 133 -5.28 -5.90 -12.68
C GLU A 133 -3.94 -5.57 -11.99
N ALA A 134 -3.08 -6.58 -11.81
CA ALA A 134 -1.79 -6.46 -11.12
C ALA A 134 -0.68 -5.83 -11.99
N SER A 135 -0.92 -4.62 -12.49
CA SER A 135 -0.01 -3.88 -13.38
C SER A 135 0.78 -2.76 -12.68
N GLY A 136 1.90 -2.37 -13.29
CA GLY A 136 2.76 -1.28 -12.83
C GLY A 136 3.35 -1.48 -11.43
N GLY A 137 3.71 -0.36 -10.79
CA GLY A 137 4.29 -0.37 -9.44
C GLY A 137 3.35 -0.95 -8.37
N THR A 138 2.04 -0.68 -8.48
CA THR A 138 1.00 -1.22 -7.60
C THR A 138 0.86 -2.74 -7.76
N GLY A 139 0.99 -3.25 -8.98
CA GLY A 139 0.93 -4.67 -9.29
C GLY A 139 1.89 -5.53 -8.47
N GLN A 140 3.04 -4.98 -8.07
CA GLN A 140 3.96 -5.65 -7.15
C GLN A 140 3.28 -6.04 -5.83
N ALA A 141 2.61 -5.08 -5.18
CA ALA A 141 1.91 -5.32 -3.92
C ALA A 141 0.74 -6.30 -4.12
N LEU A 142 0.05 -6.24 -5.26
CA LEU A 142 -1.06 -7.14 -5.57
C LEU A 142 -0.61 -8.59 -5.76
N ARG A 143 0.55 -8.82 -6.39
CA ARG A 143 1.15 -10.16 -6.49
C ARG A 143 1.56 -10.71 -5.13
N ILE A 144 2.14 -9.88 -4.26
CA ILE A 144 2.48 -10.27 -2.88
C ILE A 144 1.19 -10.61 -2.11
N ALA A 145 0.15 -9.76 -2.20
CA ALA A 145 -1.13 -10.00 -1.55
C ALA A 145 -1.74 -11.35 -1.97
N ALA A 146 -1.70 -11.68 -3.26
CA ALA A 146 -2.19 -12.95 -3.78
C ALA A 146 -1.46 -14.16 -3.18
N THR A 147 -0.13 -14.14 -3.14
CA THR A 147 0.68 -15.23 -2.54
C THR A 147 0.37 -15.43 -1.05
N HIS A 148 0.08 -14.36 -0.32
CA HIS A 148 -0.19 -14.39 1.11
C HIS A 148 -1.68 -14.50 1.47
N GLY A 149 -2.57 -14.73 0.49
CA GLY A 149 -4.00 -14.86 0.72
C GLY A 149 -4.70 -13.59 1.21
N VAL A 150 -4.09 -12.42 0.99
CA VAL A 150 -4.67 -11.12 1.36
C VAL A 150 -5.67 -10.69 0.27
N PRO A 151 -6.96 -10.51 0.60
CA PRO A 151 -7.97 -10.14 -0.38
C PRO A 151 -7.74 -8.73 -0.94
N VAL A 152 -8.02 -8.56 -2.24
CA VAL A 152 -7.82 -7.29 -2.97
C VAL A 152 -9.16 -6.71 -3.42
N PHE A 153 -9.43 -5.48 -3.00
CA PHE A 153 -10.53 -4.65 -3.45
C PHE A 153 -9.99 -3.57 -4.40
N ASN A 154 -10.12 -3.79 -5.71
CA ASN A 154 -9.71 -2.84 -6.73
C ASN A 154 -10.87 -1.94 -7.18
N LEU A 155 -10.79 -0.65 -6.91
CA LEU A 155 -11.79 0.39 -7.21
C LEU A 155 -11.96 0.71 -8.71
N HIS A 156 -11.10 0.14 -9.56
CA HIS A 156 -11.35 0.12 -11.00
C HIS A 156 -12.65 -0.65 -11.31
N ARG A 157 -12.90 -1.73 -10.58
CA ARG A 157 -14.07 -2.59 -10.78
C ARG A 157 -15.31 -1.94 -10.19
N LEU A 158 -16.34 -1.71 -11.03
CA LEU A 158 -17.58 -1.04 -10.62
C LEU A 158 -18.27 -1.71 -9.43
N ARG A 159 -18.32 -3.05 -9.40
CA ARG A 159 -18.92 -3.80 -8.28
C ARG A 159 -18.18 -3.55 -6.96
N THR A 160 -16.85 -3.53 -7.00
CA THR A 160 -16.02 -3.23 -5.83
C THR A 160 -16.20 -1.80 -5.38
N ARG A 161 -16.23 -0.84 -6.31
CA ARG A 161 -16.49 0.57 -6.02
C ARG A 161 -17.83 0.74 -5.31
N ALA A 162 -18.91 0.21 -5.88
CA ALA A 162 -20.24 0.27 -5.30
C ALA A 162 -20.31 -0.41 -3.93
N HIS A 163 -19.60 -1.52 -3.73
CA HIS A 163 -19.49 -2.16 -2.41
C HIS A 163 -18.85 -1.21 -1.40
N VAL A 164 -17.70 -0.61 -1.72
CA VAL A 164 -17.00 0.33 -0.82
C VAL A 164 -17.90 1.52 -0.49
N GLU A 165 -18.50 2.15 -1.48
CA GLU A 165 -19.38 3.32 -1.31
C GLU A 165 -20.54 3.06 -0.34
N ARG A 166 -21.17 1.89 -0.40
CA ARG A 166 -22.26 1.50 0.53
C ARG A 166 -21.79 1.41 1.99
N HIS A 167 -20.51 1.09 2.22
CA HIS A 167 -19.96 0.95 3.57
C HIS A 167 -19.29 2.24 4.08
N LEU A 168 -19.34 3.33 3.32
CA LEU A 168 -18.85 4.64 3.76
C LEU A 168 -19.82 5.37 4.68
N VAL A 169 -21.08 4.95 4.73
CA VAL A 169 -22.06 5.52 5.67
C VAL A 169 -21.60 5.13 7.08
N LEU A 170 -21.34 6.16 7.90
CA LEU A 170 -21.03 6.03 9.31
C LEU A 170 -22.32 6.11 10.11
#